data_AF-A0A2Z7DFX6-F1
#
_entry.id   AF-A0A2Z7DFX6-F1
#
_cell.length_a   1.000
_cell.length_b   1.000
_cell.length_c   1.000
_cell.angle_alpha   90.00
_cell.angle_beta   90.00
_cell.angle_gamma   90.00
#
_symmetry.space_group_name_H-M   'P 1'
#
loop_
_entity.id
_entity.type
_entity.pdbx_description
1 polymer ?
#
loop_
_entity_poly.entity_id
_entity_poly.type
_entity_poly.pdbx_seq_one_letter_code
_entity_poly.pdbx_strand_id
1 'polypeptide(L)'
;MFVAGQYPPRVYVGYTIYKGKAALAVEPRPPEFSPLESGAFKLSKEGFILLQFAPAAGVRQYDWSRKQEALSALGLEILVNFFMILIKEEGVQNKLVNVDENIYIPITKAEFAVLVSSFNFILPCLLGWHTFANSTRPEDASRLNNANSTVDYEWNR
;
A
#
# COMPACT_ATOMS: atom_id res chain seq x y z
N MET A 1 -5.44 -18.13 23.92
CA MET A 1 -6.90 -18.16 24.09
C MET A 1 -7.46 -16.92 23.41
N PHE A 2 -8.05 -17.04 22.22
CA PHE A 2 -8.73 -15.94 21.55
C PHE A 2 -10.22 -16.01 21.90
N VAL A 3 -10.78 -14.92 22.41
CA VAL A 3 -12.20 -14.81 22.75
C VAL A 3 -12.98 -14.59 21.46
N ALA A 4 -14.00 -15.42 21.21
CA ALA A 4 -14.87 -15.27 20.04
C ALA A 4 -15.52 -13.88 20.03
N GLY A 5 -15.35 -13.13 18.94
CA GLY A 5 -15.93 -11.80 18.74
C GLY A 5 -14.96 -10.61 18.85
N GLN A 6 -13.69 -10.82 19.22
CA GLN A 6 -12.67 -9.77 19.06
C GLN A 6 -11.94 -9.92 17.73
N TYR A 7 -12.13 -8.94 16.83
CA TYR A 7 -11.28 -8.79 15.67
C TYR A 7 -9.82 -8.59 16.12
N PRO A 8 -8.84 -9.14 15.39
CA PRO A 8 -7.45 -8.82 15.65
C PRO A 8 -7.26 -7.29 15.61
N PRO A 9 -6.43 -6.72 16.51
CA PRO A 9 -6.24 -5.29 16.58
C PRO A 9 -5.72 -4.75 15.26
N ARG A 10 -6.21 -3.58 14.85
CA ARG A 10 -5.67 -2.88 13.68
C ARG A 10 -4.28 -2.37 14.02
N VAL A 11 -3.30 -2.77 13.22
CA VAL A 11 -1.92 -2.30 13.33
C VAL A 11 -1.64 -1.33 12.19
N TYR A 12 -1.25 -0.12 12.54
CA TYR A 12 -0.83 0.91 11.59
C TYR A 12 0.69 1.01 11.65
N VAL A 13 1.34 0.89 10.50
CA VAL A 13 2.79 1.03 10.35
C VAL A 13 3.07 2.13 9.34
N GLY A 14 4.10 2.92 9.57
CA GLY A 14 4.53 3.98 8.68
C GLY A 14 6.05 4.04 8.64
N TYR A 15 6.60 4.38 7.47
CA TYR A 15 8.02 4.68 7.30
C TYR A 15 8.19 6.16 7.02
N THR A 16 9.04 6.85 7.78
CA THR A 16 9.22 8.30 7.64
C THR A 16 10.67 8.64 7.35
N ILE A 17 10.87 9.45 6.30
CA ILE A 17 12.16 10.01 5.91
C ILE A 17 12.19 11.46 6.36
N TYR A 18 13.15 11.81 7.21
CA TYR A 18 13.33 13.16 7.72
C TYR A 18 14.51 13.85 7.04
N LYS A 19 14.29 15.04 6.46
CA LYS A 19 15.33 15.87 5.82
C LYS A 19 15.29 17.29 6.37
N GLY A 20 16.33 18.08 6.05
CA GLY A 20 16.48 19.42 6.62
C GLY A 20 15.31 20.38 6.33
N LYS A 21 14.63 20.22 5.18
CA LYS A 21 13.55 21.12 4.75
C LYS A 21 12.15 20.53 4.86
N ALA A 22 12.01 19.21 4.96
CA ALA A 22 10.72 18.53 5.01
C ALA A 22 10.87 17.06 5.43
N ALA A 23 9.73 16.43 5.74
CA ALA A 23 9.61 15.01 6.03
C ALA A 23 8.61 14.34 5.07
N LEU A 24 8.87 13.09 4.73
CA LEU A 24 7.99 12.23 3.94
C LEU A 24 7.57 11.04 4.79
N ALA A 25 6.28 10.92 5.13
CA ALA A 25 5.72 9.70 5.71
C ALA A 25 5.05 8.85 4.62
N VAL A 26 5.29 7.55 4.69
CA VAL A 26 4.80 6.53 3.76
C VAL A 26 3.98 5.52 4.56
N GLU A 27 2.67 5.54 4.37
CA GLU A 27 1.74 4.72 5.15
C GLU A 27 0.90 3.82 4.23
N PRO A 28 1.03 2.48 4.33
CA PRO A 28 0.11 1.59 3.66
C PRO A 28 -1.28 1.61 4.29
N ARG A 29 -2.30 1.56 3.43
CA ARG A 29 -3.71 1.43 3.79
C ARG A 29 -4.22 0.09 3.24
N PRO A 30 -4.78 -0.78 4.10
CA PRO A 30 -5.20 -2.11 3.69
C PRO A 30 -6.40 -2.05 2.74
N PRO A 31 -6.61 -3.10 1.93
CA PRO A 31 -7.82 -3.24 1.14
C PRO A 31 -9.07 -3.36 2.01
N GLU A 32 -10.22 -3.04 1.42
CA GLU A 32 -11.53 -3.23 2.03
C GLU A 32 -12.26 -4.41 1.36
N PHE A 33 -13.00 -5.16 2.16
CA PHE A 33 -13.78 -6.31 1.71
C PHE A 33 -15.24 -6.14 2.12
N SER A 34 -16.14 -6.50 1.23
CA SER A 34 -17.58 -6.60 1.51
C SER A 34 -18.00 -8.07 1.65
N PRO A 35 -18.87 -8.39 2.63
CA PRO A 35 -19.43 -9.74 2.74
C PRO A 35 -20.44 -9.98 1.61
N LEU A 36 -20.55 -11.24 1.18
CA LEU A 36 -21.56 -11.74 0.25
C LEU A 36 -22.60 -12.58 1.01
N GLU A 37 -23.79 -12.73 0.43
CA GLU A 37 -24.85 -13.58 0.99
C GLU A 37 -24.43 -15.04 1.16
N SER A 38 -23.48 -15.51 0.36
CA SER A 38 -22.89 -16.85 0.45
C SER A 38 -21.98 -17.05 1.66
N GLY A 39 -21.70 -16.01 2.44
CA GLY A 39 -20.70 -16.03 3.52
C GLY A 39 -19.27 -15.82 3.05
N ALA A 40 -19.03 -15.69 1.73
CA ALA A 40 -17.74 -15.32 1.18
C ALA A 40 -17.48 -13.81 1.27
N PHE A 41 -16.22 -13.39 1.09
CA PHE A 41 -15.83 -11.98 1.03
C PHE A 41 -15.40 -11.61 -0.39
N LYS A 42 -15.80 -10.42 -0.85
CA LYS A 42 -15.36 -9.84 -2.11
C LYS A 42 -14.50 -8.61 -1.81
N LEU A 43 -13.39 -8.46 -2.54
CA LEU A 43 -12.61 -7.23 -2.54
C LEU A 43 -13.49 -6.07 -3.05
N SER A 44 -13.78 -5.10 -2.20
CA SER A 44 -14.60 -3.93 -2.55
C SER A 44 -13.75 -2.72 -2.91
N LYS A 45 -12.56 -2.60 -2.32
CA LYS A 45 -11.60 -1.53 -2.60
C LYS A 45 -10.18 -2.05 -2.42
N GLU A 46 -9.31 -1.76 -3.38
CA GLU A 46 -7.91 -2.09 -3.28
C GLU A 46 -7.22 -1.23 -2.20
N GLY A 47 -6.18 -1.79 -1.57
CA GLY A 47 -5.32 -1.05 -0.67
C GLY A 47 -4.48 -0.03 -1.44
N PHE A 48 -3.90 0.96 -0.75
CA PHE A 48 -3.04 1.96 -1.38
C PHE A 48 -1.95 2.42 -0.42
N ILE A 49 -0.96 3.13 -0.94
CA ILE A 49 0.07 3.79 -0.14
C ILE A 49 -0.23 5.29 -0.11
N LEU A 50 -0.30 5.82 1.11
CA LEU A 50 -0.45 7.24 1.36
C LEU A 50 0.93 7.86 1.56
N LEU A 51 1.24 8.88 0.76
CA LEU A 51 2.44 9.69 0.88
C LEU A 51 2.06 11.02 1.52
N GLN A 52 2.70 11.38 2.63
CA GLN A 52 2.45 12.63 3.34
C GLN A 52 3.73 13.44 3.44
N PHE A 53 3.69 14.68 2.97
CA PHE A 53 4.81 15.61 2.95
C PHE A 53 4.58 16.71 3.97
N ALA A 54 5.44 16.86 4.97
CA ALA A 54 5.35 17.93 5.95
C ALA A 54 6.55 18.89 5.84
N PRO A 55 6.34 20.21 5.75
CA PRO A 55 7.44 21.18 5.73
C PRO A 55 8.14 21.24 7.09
N ALA A 56 9.44 21.58 7.09
CA ALA A 56 10.17 21.83 8.33
C ALA A 56 9.66 23.10 9.01
N ALA A 57 9.37 23.00 10.31
CA ALA A 57 9.02 24.11 11.19
C ALA A 57 10.21 24.58 12.05
N GLY A 58 11.31 23.83 12.02
CA GLY A 58 12.52 24.10 12.78
C GLY A 58 13.54 22.97 12.63
N VAL A 59 14.63 23.03 13.40
CA VAL A 59 15.64 21.96 13.40
C VAL A 59 15.00 20.65 13.88
N ARG A 60 14.84 19.69 12.96
CA ARG A 60 14.20 18.38 13.21
C ARG A 60 12.75 18.47 13.70
N GLN A 61 12.07 19.57 13.40
CA GLN A 61 10.65 19.76 13.68
C GLN A 61 9.91 19.94 12.35
N TYR A 62 8.74 19.32 12.24
CA TYR A 62 7.94 19.27 11.00
C TYR A 62 6.49 19.60 11.31
N ASP A 63 5.88 20.48 10.52
CA ASP A 63 4.48 20.88 10.70
C ASP A 63 3.55 19.95 9.93
N TRP A 64 3.07 18.91 10.60
CA TRP A 64 2.11 17.95 10.04
C TRP A 64 0.70 18.53 9.85
N SER A 65 0.41 19.72 10.38
CA SER A 65 -0.86 20.40 10.15
C SER A 65 -0.91 21.00 8.74
N ARG A 66 0.25 21.32 8.18
CA ARG A 66 0.45 21.83 6.81
C ARG A 66 0.90 20.72 5.84
N LYS A 67 0.59 19.46 6.15
CA LYS A 67 0.98 18.34 5.30
C LYS A 67 0.24 18.35 3.97
N GLN A 68 0.93 17.92 2.92
CA GLN A 68 0.34 17.60 1.62
C GLN A 68 0.24 16.08 1.48
N GLU A 69 -0.85 15.58 0.91
CA GLU A 69 -1.10 14.14 0.76
C GLU A 69 -1.18 13.75 -0.72
N ALA A 70 -0.55 12.62 -1.08
CA ALA A 70 -0.63 11.99 -2.39
C ALA A 70 -0.93 10.50 -2.23
N LEU A 71 -1.71 9.95 -3.16
CA LEU A 71 -2.08 8.54 -3.18
C LEU A 71 -1.31 7.81 -4.28
N SER A 72 -0.81 6.61 -3.99
CA SER A 72 -0.26 5.75 -5.04
C SER A 72 -1.39 5.19 -5.91
N ALA A 73 -1.40 5.49 -7.21
CA ALA A 73 -2.20 4.73 -8.17
C ALA A 73 -1.60 3.31 -8.31
N LEU A 74 -2.45 2.28 -8.21
CA LEU A 74 -1.99 0.90 -8.30
C LEU A 74 -1.60 0.54 -9.74
N GLY A 75 -0.42 -0.07 -9.85
CA GLY A 75 0.19 -0.57 -11.06
C GLY A 75 1.69 -0.62 -10.82
N LEU A 76 2.32 -1.79 -10.74
CA LEU A 76 3.75 -1.94 -10.43
C LEU A 76 4.64 -1.09 -11.36
N GLU A 77 4.32 -1.11 -12.65
CA GLU A 77 4.94 -0.30 -13.70
C GLU A 77 4.74 1.19 -13.44
N ILE A 78 3.54 1.60 -13.02
CA ILE A 78 3.19 2.99 -12.74
C ILE A 78 3.86 3.45 -11.44
N LEU A 79 3.86 2.65 -10.38
CA LEU A 79 4.43 2.99 -9.08
C LEU A 79 5.95 3.13 -9.19
N VAL A 80 6.63 2.16 -9.81
CA VAL A 80 8.09 2.20 -9.95
C VAL A 80 8.50 3.31 -10.90
N ASN A 81 7.84 3.49 -12.05
CA ASN A 81 8.17 4.56 -12.99
C ASN A 81 7.76 5.94 -12.47
N PHE A 82 6.61 6.09 -11.81
CA PHE A 82 6.19 7.34 -11.17
C PHE A 82 7.13 7.70 -10.02
N PHE A 83 7.54 6.74 -9.19
CA PHE A 83 8.48 6.99 -8.09
C PHE A 83 9.92 7.23 -8.61
N MET A 84 10.34 6.59 -9.70
CA MET A 84 11.58 6.91 -10.42
C MET A 84 11.53 8.31 -11.03
N ILE A 85 10.42 8.71 -11.67
CA ILE A 85 10.25 10.04 -12.27
C ILE A 85 10.24 11.12 -11.17
N LEU A 86 9.51 10.90 -10.07
CA LEU A 86 9.47 11.80 -8.91
C LEU A 86 10.85 11.96 -8.22
N ILE A 87 11.76 10.99 -8.37
CA ILE A 87 13.08 11.01 -7.71
C ILE A 87 14.22 11.38 -8.68
N LYS A 88 14.04 11.18 -10.00
CA LYS A 88 15.05 11.46 -11.03
C LYS A 88 14.97 12.89 -11.56
N GLU A 89 13.83 13.57 -11.45
CA GLU A 89 13.80 15.04 -11.48
C GLU A 89 14.21 15.60 -10.11
N GLU A 90 15.10 16.58 -10.09
CA GLU A 90 15.59 17.35 -8.93
C GLU A 90 14.51 18.16 -8.18
N GLY A 91 13.30 17.63 -8.09
CA GLY A 91 12.15 18.38 -7.60
C GLY A 91 10.89 17.79 -8.18
N VAL A 92 10.17 17.00 -7.37
CA VAL A 92 8.73 16.86 -7.57
C VAL A 92 8.15 18.27 -7.58
N GLN A 93 7.77 18.77 -8.76
CA GLN A 93 7.04 20.03 -8.90
C GLN A 93 5.56 19.68 -8.86
N ASN A 94 4.93 19.78 -7.70
CA ASN A 94 3.49 19.53 -7.58
C ASN A 94 2.74 20.78 -8.04
N LYS A 95 2.52 20.95 -9.35
CA LYS A 95 1.79 22.09 -9.94
C LYS A 95 0.25 21.98 -9.85
N LEU A 96 -0.30 21.06 -9.04
CA LEU A 96 -1.75 20.80 -9.03
C LEU A 96 -2.59 21.66 -8.08
N VAL A 97 -1.99 22.52 -7.25
CA VAL A 97 -2.75 23.47 -6.43
C VAL A 97 -1.99 24.79 -6.37
N ASN A 98 -2.70 25.90 -6.56
CA ASN A 98 -2.24 27.28 -6.53
C ASN A 98 -1.75 27.73 -5.13
N VAL A 99 -0.75 27.02 -4.58
CA VAL A 99 -0.01 27.34 -3.36
C VAL A 99 1.46 27.12 -3.71
N ASP A 100 2.23 28.21 -3.79
CA ASP A 100 3.63 28.30 -4.23
C ASP A 100 4.67 27.52 -3.34
N GLU A 101 4.23 26.49 -2.62
CA GLU A 101 5.05 25.73 -1.68
C GLU A 101 5.47 24.40 -2.28
N ASN A 102 6.47 24.45 -3.15
CA ASN A 102 7.05 23.26 -3.74
C ASN A 102 7.98 22.54 -2.73
N ILE A 103 7.52 21.43 -2.15
CA ILE A 103 8.25 20.69 -1.12
C ILE A 103 9.20 19.68 -1.78
N TYR A 104 10.51 19.98 -1.78
CA TYR A 104 11.55 19.06 -2.24
C TYR A 104 12.20 18.28 -1.08
N ILE A 105 12.29 16.95 -1.23
CA ILE A 105 12.91 16.05 -0.25
C ILE A 105 13.95 15.18 -0.96
N PRO A 106 15.27 15.38 -0.70
CA PRO A 106 16.29 14.55 -1.30
C PRO A 106 16.28 13.14 -0.69
N ILE A 107 16.04 12.13 -1.52
CA ILE A 107 16.04 10.70 -1.13
C ILE A 107 17.36 10.06 -1.53
N THR A 108 18.05 9.45 -0.56
CA THR A 108 19.30 8.74 -0.82
C THR A 108 19.05 7.40 -1.49
N LYS A 109 20.08 6.83 -2.14
CA LYS A 109 20.00 5.49 -2.75
C LYS A 109 19.58 4.40 -1.75
N ALA A 110 20.02 4.50 -0.50
CA ALA A 110 19.67 3.55 0.56
C ALA A 110 18.19 3.66 0.95
N GLU A 111 17.70 4.88 1.19
CA GLU A 111 16.28 5.13 1.48
C GLU A 111 15.38 4.67 0.33
N PHE A 112 15.77 4.94 -0.91
CA PHE A 112 15.06 4.48 -2.09
C PHE A 112 14.98 2.95 -2.16
N ALA A 113 16.10 2.25 -1.91
CA ALA A 113 16.12 0.78 -1.91
C ALA A 113 15.18 0.19 -0.86
N VAL A 114 15.09 0.80 0.33
CA VAL A 114 14.15 0.40 1.38
C VAL A 114 12.70 0.57 0.91
N LEU A 115 12.38 1.71 0.28
CA LEU A 115 11.03 1.95 -0.24
C LEU A 115 10.65 0.95 -1.33
N VAL A 116 11.52 0.71 -2.30
CA VAL A 116 11.29 -0.29 -3.37
C VAL A 116 11.07 -1.68 -2.77
N SER A 117 11.91 -2.10 -1.82
CA SER A 117 11.76 -3.39 -1.15
C SER A 117 10.42 -3.48 -0.39
N SER A 118 10.04 -2.43 0.33
CA SER A 118 8.78 -2.37 1.08
C SER A 118 7.56 -2.40 0.16
N PHE A 119 7.61 -1.70 -0.97
CA PHE A 119 6.53 -1.66 -1.95
C PHE A 119 6.32 -3.00 -2.66
N ASN A 120 7.41 -3.65 -3.07
CA ASN A 120 7.35 -5.00 -3.64
C ASN A 120 6.76 -6.01 -2.65
N PHE A 121 7.14 -5.89 -1.37
CA PHE A 121 6.63 -6.76 -0.32
C PHE A 121 5.12 -6.58 -0.08
N ILE A 122 4.63 -5.34 -0.03
CA ILE A 122 3.24 -5.08 0.37
C ILE A 122 2.24 -5.17 -0.78
N LEU A 123 2.69 -5.14 -2.04
CA LEU A 123 1.80 -5.12 -3.20
C LEU A 123 0.80 -6.30 -3.24
N PRO A 124 1.19 -7.58 -3.03
CA PRO A 124 0.23 -8.69 -2.96
C PRO A 124 -0.79 -8.51 -1.82
N CYS A 125 -0.40 -7.81 -0.75
CA CYS A 125 -1.30 -7.51 0.35
C CYS A 125 -2.33 -6.44 -0.03
N LEU A 126 -1.92 -5.38 -0.74
CA LEU A 126 -2.82 -4.32 -1.22
C LEU A 126 -3.88 -4.84 -2.20
N LEU A 127 -3.53 -5.83 -3.02
CA LEU A 127 -4.46 -6.52 -3.94
C LEU A 127 -5.37 -7.55 -3.25
N GLY A 128 -5.17 -7.80 -1.95
CA GLY A 128 -5.90 -8.86 -1.25
C GLY A 128 -5.42 -10.28 -1.56
N TRP A 129 -4.37 -10.49 -2.37
CA TRP A 129 -3.90 -11.84 -2.73
C TRP A 129 -3.40 -12.64 -1.54
N HIS A 130 -2.94 -11.96 -0.48
CA HIS A 130 -2.59 -12.59 0.78
C HIS A 130 -3.76 -13.36 1.42
N THR A 131 -5.01 -12.91 1.27
CA THR A 131 -6.18 -13.63 1.82
C THR A 131 -6.45 -14.90 1.05
N PHE A 132 -6.28 -14.86 -0.28
CA PHE A 132 -6.37 -16.04 -1.14
C PHE A 132 -5.25 -17.05 -0.86
N ALA A 133 -4.00 -16.59 -0.78
CA ALA A 133 -2.86 -17.47 -0.52
C ALA A 133 -2.94 -18.13 0.88
N ASN A 134 -3.48 -17.43 1.88
CA ASN A 134 -3.69 -17.99 3.20
C ASN A 134 -4.87 -18.99 3.27
N SER A 135 -5.80 -18.96 2.30
CA SER A 135 -6.92 -19.91 2.25
C SER A 135 -6.59 -21.23 1.53
N THR A 136 -5.45 -21.34 0.84
CA THR A 136 -5.07 -22.55 0.08
C THR A 136 -4.30 -23.59 0.89
N ARG A 137 -4.25 -23.47 2.23
CA ARG A 137 -3.52 -24.42 3.07
C ARG A 137 -4.15 -25.83 2.95
N PRO A 138 -3.34 -26.89 2.79
CA PRO A 138 -3.82 -28.22 2.41
C PRO A 138 -4.55 -28.99 3.53
N GLU A 139 -4.67 -28.43 4.74
CA GLU A 139 -5.34 -29.09 5.88
C GLU A 139 -6.82 -29.45 5.64
N ASP A 140 -7.50 -28.83 4.68
CA ASP A 140 -8.90 -29.14 4.32
C ASP A 140 -9.09 -29.90 3.00
N ALA A 141 -8.03 -30.06 2.18
CA ALA A 141 -8.11 -30.77 0.89
C ALA A 141 -8.34 -32.29 1.04
N SER A 142 -8.01 -32.85 2.22
CA SER A 142 -8.21 -34.26 2.51
C SER A 142 -9.69 -34.69 2.64
N ARG A 143 -10.63 -33.74 2.75
CA ARG A 143 -12.07 -34.03 2.82
C ARG A 143 -12.79 -33.98 1.46
N LEU A 144 -12.12 -33.57 0.39
CA LEU A 144 -12.72 -33.38 -0.95
C LEU A 144 -12.16 -34.31 -2.03
N ASN A 145 -11.38 -35.33 -1.65
CA ASN A 145 -10.75 -36.27 -2.58
C ASN A 145 -11.70 -37.27 -3.27
N ASN A 146 -12.99 -36.94 -3.45
CA ASN A 146 -13.90 -37.77 -4.22
C ASN A 146 -14.90 -36.97 -5.07
N ALA A 147 -14.38 -36.05 -5.87
CA ALA A 147 -15.05 -35.65 -7.10
C ALA A 147 -13.98 -35.36 -8.15
N ASN A 148 -13.97 -36.15 -9.23
CA ASN A 148 -13.31 -35.76 -10.47
C ASN A 148 -13.87 -34.40 -10.91
N SER A 149 -13.14 -33.31 -10.70
CA SER A 149 -13.43 -32.03 -11.34
C SER A 149 -12.29 -31.72 -12.32
N THR A 150 -12.43 -32.25 -13.53
CA THR A 150 -11.78 -31.73 -14.73
C THR A 150 -12.09 -30.23 -14.79
N VAL A 151 -11.04 -29.43 -14.79
CA VAL A 151 -11.11 -27.98 -14.60
C VAL A 151 -11.38 -27.32 -15.96
N ASP A 152 -12.65 -27.12 -16.29
CA ASP A 152 -13.10 -26.37 -17.46
C ASP A 152 -13.36 -24.90 -17.07
N TYR A 153 -12.35 -24.03 -17.17
CA TYR A 153 -12.52 -22.56 -17.00
C TYR A 153 -12.36 -21.77 -18.30
N GLU A 154 -12.24 -22.42 -19.46
CA GLU A 154 -11.89 -21.74 -20.71
C GLU A 154 -13.06 -21.53 -21.70
N TRP A 155 -14.27 -22.06 -21.42
CA TRP A 155 -15.35 -22.13 -22.43
C TRP A 155 -16.68 -21.44 -22.10
N ASN A 156 -16.66 -20.27 -21.46
CA ASN A 156 -17.85 -19.41 -21.41
C ASN A 156 -17.55 -18.03 -22.03
N ARG A 157 -17.59 -17.97 -23.37
CA ARG A 157 -17.73 -16.73 -24.16
C ARG A 157 -19.10 -16.70 -24.81
#